data_AF-A0A087WPM5-F1
#
_entry.id   AF-A0A087WPM5-F1
#
_cell.length_a   1.000
_cell.length_b   1.000
_cell.length_c   1.000
_cell.angle_alpha   90.00
_cell.angle_beta   90.00
_cell.angle_gamma   90.00
#
_symmetry.space_group_name_H-M   'P 1'
#
loop_
_entity.id
_entity.type
_entity.pdbx_description
1 polymer ?
#
loop_
_entity_poly.entity_id
_entity_poly.type
_entity_poly.pdbx_seq_one_letter_code
_entity_poly.pdbx_strand_id
1 'polypeptide(L)' 'MEALRDATRRRAFALVSQAYTSIIADDFAAFVGLPVEEAVKGVLEQGWQADSTTRMVLPRKPASGTLDVSLNRFIPLSEP' A
#
# COMPACT_ATOMS: atom_id res chain seq x y z
N MET A 1 -18.27 -7.50 -3.51
CA MET A 1 -17.48 -6.31 -3.91
C MET A 1 -16.46 -5.87 -2.87
N GLU A 2 -16.64 -6.20 -1.59
CA GLU A 2 -15.76 -5.75 -0.50
C GLU A 2 -14.38 -6.42 -0.52
N ALA A 3 -14.31 -7.74 -0.74
CA ALA A 3 -13.04 -8.47 -0.86
C ALA A 3 -12.11 -7.93 -1.96
N LEU A 4 -12.67 -7.37 -3.04
CA LEU A 4 -11.89 -6.75 -4.12
C LEU A 4 -11.28 -5.41 -3.68
N ARG A 5 -12.02 -4.63 -2.88
CA ARG A 5 -11.51 -3.38 -2.32
C ARG A 5 -10.35 -3.66 -1.36
N ASP A 6 -10.49 -4.67 -0.51
CA ASP A 6 -9.42 -5.10 0.40
C ASP A 6 -8.20 -5.62 -0.35
N ALA A 7 -8.38 -6.42 -1.39
CA ALA A 7 -7.28 -6.91 -2.23
C ALA A 7 -6.53 -5.75 -2.91
N THR A 8 -7.27 -4.78 -3.44
CA THR A 8 -6.70 -3.58 -4.07
C THR A 8 -5.93 -2.74 -3.05
N ARG A 9 -6.50 -2.54 -1.85
CA ARG A 9 -5.85 -1.79 -0.76
C ARG A 9 -4.54 -2.43 -0.32
N ARG A 10 -4.53 -3.74 -0.08
CA ARG A 10 -3.31 -4.49 0.28
C ARG A 10 -2.25 -4.39 -0.80
N ARG A 11 -2.67 -4.45 -2.08
CA ARG A 11 -1.76 -4.30 -3.22
C ARG A 11 -1.16 -2.90 -3.30
N ALA A 12 -1.96 -1.85 -3.13
CA ALA A 12 -1.49 -0.46 -3.09
C ALA A 12 -0.47 -0.27 -1.97
N PHE A 13 -0.75 -0.80 -0.78
CA PHE A 13 0.17 -0.75 0.36
C PHE A 13 1.51 -1.42 0.05
N ALA A 14 1.50 -2.64 -0.50
CA ALA A 14 2.71 -3.36 -0.85
C ALA A 14 3.54 -2.61 -1.91
N LEU A 15 2.90 -2.04 -2.93
CA LEU A 15 3.57 -1.26 -3.96
C LEU A 15 4.24 -0.01 -3.38
N VAL A 16 3.52 0.75 -2.54
CA VAL A 16 4.06 1.97 -1.92
C VAL A 16 5.28 1.65 -1.05
N SER A 17 5.23 0.55 -0.29
CA SER A 17 6.33 0.09 0.56
C SER A 17 7.62 -0.28 -0.19
N GLN A 18 7.51 -0.57 -1.49
CA GLN A 18 8.61 -1.03 -2.32
C GLN A 18 9.14 0.07 -3.25
N ALA A 19 8.25 0.91 -3.77
CA ALA A 19 8.58 1.89 -4.80
C ALA A 19 8.93 3.28 -4.24
N TYR A 20 8.45 3.62 -3.04
CA TYR A 20 8.63 4.94 -2.45
C TYR A 20 9.48 4.87 -1.18
N THR A 21 10.47 5.75 -1.09
CA THR A 21 11.19 6.05 0.16
C THR A 21 10.48 7.14 0.97
N SER A 22 9.69 7.98 0.28
CA SER A 22 8.85 9.02 0.85
C SER A 22 7.72 9.32 -0.14
N ILE A 23 6.49 9.53 0.34
CA ILE A 23 5.30 9.83 -0.44
C ILE A 23 4.42 10.83 0.29
N ILE A 24 3.69 11.69 -0.43
CA ILE A 24 2.75 12.63 0.17
C ILE A 24 1.59 11.82 0.79
N ALA A 25 1.16 12.18 2.00
CA ALA A 25 0.08 11.50 2.72
C ALA A 25 -1.24 11.51 1.94
N ASP A 26 -1.51 12.60 1.22
CA ASP A 26 -2.69 12.77 0.37
C ASP A 26 -2.69 11.79 -0.81
N ASP A 27 -1.57 11.69 -1.53
CA ASP A 27 -1.41 10.73 -2.63
C ASP A 27 -1.51 9.28 -2.13
N PHE A 28 -0.91 8.99 -0.97
CA PHE A 28 -1.04 7.68 -0.35
C PHE A 28 -2.50 7.34 -0.03
N ALA A 29 -3.24 8.28 0.56
CA ALA A 29 -4.65 8.13 0.88
C ALA A 29 -5.50 7.87 -0.37
N ALA A 30 -5.20 8.57 -1.48
CA ALA A 30 -5.82 8.34 -2.77
C ALA A 30 -5.54 6.93 -3.32
N PHE A 31 -4.33 6.40 -3.15
CA PHE A 31 -3.99 5.03 -3.58
C PHE A 31 -4.72 3.95 -2.78
N VAL A 32 -4.89 4.13 -1.46
CA VAL A 32 -5.55 3.14 -0.60
C VAL A 32 -7.08 3.31 -0.55
N GLY A 33 -7.59 4.43 -1.06
CA GLY A 33 -9.02 4.77 -1.07
C GLY A 33 -9.58 5.02 0.33
N LEU A 34 -8.78 5.62 1.22
CA LEU A 34 -9.15 5.99 2.58
C LEU A 34 -8.96 7.50 2.76
N PRO A 35 -9.64 8.13 3.72
CA PRO A 35 -9.30 9.49 4.12
C PRO A 35 -7.88 9.52 4.69
N VAL A 36 -7.24 10.69 4.62
CA VAL A 36 -5.83 10.86 5.00
C VAL A 36 -5.59 10.46 6.45
N GLU A 37 -6.52 10.77 7.34
CA GLU A 37 -6.43 10.44 8.76
C GLU A 37 -6.38 8.92 9.00
N GLU A 38 -7.23 8.16 8.31
CA GLU A 38 -7.28 6.70 8.42
C GLU A 38 -6.06 6.05 7.74
N ALA A 39 -5.64 6.61 6.61
CA ALA A 39 -4.46 6.14 5.89
C ALA A 39 -3.19 6.34 6.74
N VAL A 40 -3.01 7.53 7.34
CA VAL A 40 -1.89 7.86 8.22
C VAL A 40 -1.92 7.00 9.49
N LYS A 41 -3.10 6.75 10.07
CA LYS A 41 -3.22 5.82 11.20
C LYS A 41 -2.76 4.41 10.83
N GLY A 42 -3.21 3.89 9.69
CA GLY A 42 -2.85 2.54 9.23
C GLY A 42 -1.36 2.36 8.92
N VAL A 43 -0.67 3.39 8.45
CA VAL A 43 0.80 3.33 8.22
C VAL A 43 1.57 3.36 9.53
N LEU A 44 1.13 4.14 10.52
CA LEU A 44 1.74 4.17 11.86
C LEU A 44 1.61 2.82 12.57
N GLU A 45 0.44 2.17 12.48
CA GLU A 45 0.22 0.82 13.02
C GLU A 45 1.12 -0.24 12.35
N GLN A 46 1.48 -0.05 11.08
CA GLN A 46 2.43 -0.91 10.36
C GLN A 46 3.90 -0.52 10.56
N GLY A 47 4.18 0.43 11.47
CA GLY A 47 5.55 0.84 11.83
C GLY A 47 6.22 1.74 10.80
N TRP A 48 5.46 2.35 9.90
CA TRP A 48 5.97 3.41 9.02
C TRP A 48 6.07 4.73 9.78
N GLN A 49 6.79 5.69 9.22
CA GLN A 49 6.86 7.04 9.78
C GLN A 49 5.92 7.96 9.00
N ALA A 50 5.27 8.88 9.71
CA ALA A 50 4.51 9.96 9.12
C ALA A 50 4.95 11.28 9.76
N ASP A 51 5.28 12.25 8.92
CA ASP A 51 5.60 13.61 9.34
C ASP A 51 4.39 14.52 9.08
N SER A 52 3.77 15.00 10.14
CA SER A 52 2.62 15.90 10.08
C SER A 52 2.99 17.31 9.61
N THR A 53 4.26 17.73 9.74
CA THR A 53 4.73 19.06 9.34
C THR A 53 4.83 19.16 7.83
N THR A 54 5.42 18.15 7.20
CA THR A 54 5.60 18.09 5.74
C THR A 54 4.47 17.33 5.03
N ARG A 55 3.59 16.67 5.79
CA ARG A 55 2.56 15.74 5.30
C ARG A 55 3.13 14.58 4.49
N MET A 56 4.33 14.13 4.84
CA MET A 56 4.99 13.02 4.17
C MET A 56 4.83 11.74 4.98
N VAL A 57 4.61 10.64 4.28
CA VAL A 57 4.70 9.29 4.80
C VAL A 57 6.00 8.69 4.30
N LEU A 58 6.75 8.07 5.20
CA LEU A 58 7.99 7.35 4.92
C LEU A 58 7.73 5.85 5.09
N PRO A 59 7.47 5.14 3.98
CA PRO A 59 7.23 3.72 4.03
C PRO A 59 8.44 2.96 4.55
N ARG A 60 8.21 1.96 5.40
CA ARG A 60 9.25 0.99 5.74
C ARG A 60 9.15 -0.21 4.83
N LYS A 61 10.24 -0.47 4.11
CA LYS A 61 10.39 -1.68 3.32
C LYS A 61 10.29 -2.88 4.27
N PRO A 62 9.38 -3.85 4.01
CA PRO A 62 9.35 -5.07 4.80
C PRO A 62 10.72 -5.75 4.70
N ALA A 63 11.27 -6.18 5.84
CA ALA A 63 12.57 -6.84 5.90
C ALA A 63 12.59 -7.97 4.87
N SER A 64 13.55 -7.89 3.95
CA SER A 64 13.72 -8.80 2.82
C SER A 64 13.49 -10.25 3.23
N GLY A 65 12.47 -10.91 2.67
CA GLY A 65 12.26 -12.33 2.94
C GLY A 65 11.11 -13.04 2.23
N THR A 66 9.90 -12.47 2.13
CA THR A 66 8.72 -13.33 1.81
C THR A 66 7.58 -12.68 1.04
N LEU A 67 7.82 -11.61 0.27
CA LEU A 67 6.88 -11.27 -0.80
C LEU A 67 7.44 -11.89 -2.08
N ASP A 68 7.20 -13.19 -2.22
CA ASP A 68 7.11 -13.83 -3.52
C ASP A 68 6.17 -12.96 -4.35
N VAL A 69 6.75 -12.14 -5.23
CA VAL A 69 6.03 -11.32 -6.19
C VAL A 69 5.51 -12.29 -7.26
N SER A 70 4.62 -13.22 -6.87
CA SER A 70 3.64 -13.88 -7.74
C SER A 70 2.58 -12.88 -8.20
N LEU A 71 3.00 -11.63 -8.47
CA LEU A 71 2.18 -10.53 -8.96
C LEU A 71 1.84 -10.70 -10.45
N ASN A 72 2.32 -11.77 -11.10
CA ASN A 72 2.14 -12.02 -12.52
C ASN A 72 1.34 -13.28 -12.89
N ARG A 73 0.66 -13.94 -11.95
CA ARG A 73 -0.25 -15.04 -12.32
C ARG A 73 -1.67 -14.53 -12.55
N PHE A 74 -1.83 -13.61 -13.51
CA PHE A 74 -3.12 -13.48 -14.19
C PHE A 74 -3.26 -14.76 -15.01
N ILE A 75 -4.05 -15.71 -14.51
CA ILE A 75 -4.43 -16.90 -15.29
C ILE A 75 -5.58 -16.41 -16.18
N PRO A 76 -5.39 -16.18 -17.49
CA PRO A 76 -6.54 -15.98 -18.36
C PRO A 76 -7.38 -17.25 -18.26
N LEU A 77 -8.68 -17.08 -18.01
CA LEU A 77 -9.66 -18.14 -18.08
C LEU A 77 -9.67 -18.63 -19.53
N SER A 78 -8.91 -19.68 -19.82
CA SER A 78 -9.05 -20.42 -21.07
C SER A 78 -10.33 -21.23 -20.99
N GLU A 79 -11.36 -20.77 -21.69
CA GLU A 79 -12.43 -21.61 -22.26
C GLU A 79 -12.29 -21.51 -23.80
N PRO A 80 -12.65 -22.54 -24.58
CA PRO A 80 -13.60 -23.62 -24.29
C PRO A 80 -13.00 -25.03 -24.21
#